data_AF-A0A8T5AME7-F1
#
_entry.id   AF-A0A8T5AME7-F1
#
_cell.length_a   1.000
_cell.length_b   1.000
_cell.length_c   1.000
_cell.angle_alpha   90.00
_cell.angle_beta   90.00
_cell.angle_gamma   90.00
#
_symmetry.space_group_name_H-M   'P 1'
#
loop_
_entity.id
_entity.type
_entity.pdbx_description
1 polymer ?
#
loop_
_entity_poly.entity_id
_entity_poly.type
_entity_poly.pdbx_seq_one_letter_code
_entity_poly.pdbx_strand_id
1 'polypeptide(L)'
;MAGDEEIRFCHECGTDLVERERLRLISIFLLVTLLMVAGILGYGVERWRRSSLELEAENAELAAEIHRLNTDMEKLNLRVEGLQAESSELRFQLAQATAELEKHRLKRPTINELRAFLEMDYTNEHRYDVESYICVHYARDLKANAAQRGYNLCFITVNYKVGLFGEERGHALNGAYLSDGSFVYIEPQRDKIHETLMDALRDLEDNPNIEIIHFVAIW
;
A
#
# COMPACT_ATOMS: atom_id res chain seq x y z
N MET A 1 -37.70 93.79 -40.03
CA MET A 1 -38.37 94.55 -38.95
C MET A 1 -37.41 94.56 -37.78
N ALA A 2 -36.66 95.66 -37.64
CA ALA A 2 -35.81 95.91 -36.49
C ALA A 2 -36.73 96.39 -35.36
N GLY A 3 -36.82 95.63 -34.27
CA GLY A 3 -37.52 96.07 -33.07
C GLY A 3 -36.62 97.04 -32.32
N ASP A 4 -37.16 98.21 -31.97
CA ASP A 4 -36.53 99.14 -31.03
C ASP A 4 -36.34 98.43 -29.68
N GLU A 5 -35.10 98.15 -29.32
CA GLU A 5 -34.74 97.71 -27.97
C GLU A 5 -34.82 98.93 -27.04
N GLU A 6 -35.86 98.94 -26.20
CA GLU A 6 -36.07 99.93 -25.15
C GLU A 6 -34.97 99.78 -24.09
N ILE A 7 -33.97 100.66 -24.13
CA ILE A 7 -32.82 100.61 -23.21
C ILE A 7 -33.26 101.10 -21.83
N ARG A 8 -33.29 100.20 -20.84
CA ARG A 8 -33.72 100.49 -19.47
C ARG A 8 -32.50 100.67 -18.56
N PHE A 9 -32.23 101.91 -18.17
CA PHE A 9 -31.14 102.26 -17.25
C PHE A 9 -31.64 102.44 -15.82
N CYS A 10 -30.79 102.13 -14.84
CA CYS A 10 -31.07 102.43 -13.44
C CYS A 10 -30.98 103.95 -13.19
N HIS A 11 -32.06 104.55 -12.69
CA HIS A 11 -32.18 106.01 -12.55
C HIS A 11 -31.24 106.64 -11.49
N GLU A 12 -30.64 105.83 -10.61
CA GLU A 12 -29.74 106.30 -9.54
C GLU A 12 -28.25 106.14 -9.87
N CYS A 13 -27.87 105.18 -10.73
CA CYS A 13 -26.47 104.87 -10.98
C CYS A 13 -26.10 104.70 -12.47
N GLY A 14 -27.04 104.88 -13.40
CA GLY A 14 -26.78 104.93 -14.84
C GLY A 14 -26.33 103.61 -15.50
N THR A 15 -26.42 102.49 -14.78
CA THR A 15 -26.05 101.17 -15.31
C THR A 15 -27.22 100.50 -16.05
N ASP A 16 -26.90 99.74 -17.11
CA ASP A 16 -27.86 98.99 -17.92
C ASP A 16 -28.46 97.82 -17.10
N LEU A 17 -29.78 97.80 -16.95
CA LEU A 17 -30.50 96.77 -16.21
C LEU A 17 -30.44 95.40 -16.91
N VAL A 18 -30.36 95.38 -18.24
CA VAL A 18 -30.25 94.14 -19.04
C VAL A 18 -28.89 93.47 -18.79
N GLU A 19 -27.83 94.26 -18.67
CA GLU A 19 -26.48 93.76 -18.38
C GLU A 19 -26.38 93.19 -16.96
N ARG A 20 -27.07 93.81 -15.98
CA ARG A 20 -27.16 93.32 -14.60
C ARG A 20 -27.92 92.00 -14.48
N GLU A 21 -29.01 91.82 -15.23
CA GLU A 21 -29.76 90.55 -15.28
C GLU A 21 -28.96 89.43 -15.96
N ARG A 22 -28.24 89.74 -17.06
CA ARG A 22 -27.32 88.80 -17.70
C ARG A 22 -26.21 88.34 -16.76
N LEU A 23 -25.57 89.26 -16.05
CA LEU A 23 -24.55 88.92 -15.04
C LEU A 23 -25.10 88.03 -13.91
N ARG A 24 -26.34 88.29 -13.45
CA ARG A 24 -27.02 87.42 -12.47
C ARG A 24 -27.27 86.01 -13.03
N LEU A 25 -27.80 85.90 -14.25
CA LEU A 25 -28.05 84.60 -14.88
C LEU A 25 -26.75 83.81 -15.11
N ILE A 26 -25.69 84.47 -15.57
CA ILE A 26 -24.36 83.86 -15.73
C ILE A 26 -23.84 83.37 -14.37
N SER A 27 -23.95 84.17 -13.31
CA SER A 27 -23.52 83.77 -11.96
C SER A 27 -24.28 82.56 -11.42
N ILE A 28 -25.61 82.49 -11.64
CA ILE A 28 -26.44 81.36 -11.24
C ILE A 28 -26.02 80.10 -12.03
N PHE A 29 -25.83 80.23 -13.34
CA PHE A 29 -25.40 79.11 -14.18
C PHE A 29 -24.03 78.56 -13.74
N LEU A 30 -23.06 79.43 -13.46
CA LEU A 30 -21.74 79.04 -12.95
C LEU A 30 -21.83 78.34 -11.59
N LEU A 31 -22.70 78.82 -10.70
CA LEU A 31 -22.91 78.17 -9.41
C LEU A 31 -23.50 76.76 -9.59
N VAL A 32 -24.50 76.61 -10.47
CA VAL A 32 -25.14 75.31 -10.74
C VAL A 32 -24.15 74.33 -11.37
N THR A 33 -23.35 74.76 -12.35
CA THR A 33 -22.32 73.90 -12.96
C THR A 33 -21.25 73.52 -11.96
N LEU A 34 -20.81 74.44 -11.09
CA LEU A 34 -19.87 74.15 -10.00
C LEU A 34 -20.44 73.08 -9.06
N LEU A 35 -21.71 73.22 -8.64
CA LEU A 35 -22.37 72.25 -7.77
C LEU A 35 -22.53 70.89 -8.43
N MET A 36 -22.87 70.83 -9.72
CA MET A 36 -22.95 69.55 -10.45
C MET A 36 -21.58 68.88 -10.55
N VAL A 37 -20.52 69.64 -10.88
CA VAL A 37 -19.15 69.11 -10.93
C VAL A 37 -18.71 68.60 -9.56
N ALA A 38 -18.99 69.37 -8.49
CA ALA A 38 -18.70 68.94 -7.12
C ALA A 38 -19.44 67.66 -6.74
N GLY A 39 -20.71 67.52 -7.15
CA GLY A 39 -21.50 66.31 -6.93
C GLY A 39 -20.94 65.08 -7.66
N ILE A 40 -20.55 65.24 -8.93
CA ILE A 40 -19.95 64.16 -9.73
C ILE A 40 -18.60 63.73 -9.14
N LEU A 41 -17.74 64.70 -8.78
CA LEU A 41 -16.45 64.42 -8.16
C LEU A 41 -16.63 63.74 -6.79
N GLY A 42 -17.55 64.23 -5.96
CA GLY A 42 -17.87 63.63 -4.66
C GLY A 42 -18.36 62.19 -4.80
N TYR A 43 -19.28 61.93 -5.73
CA TYR A 43 -19.74 60.57 -6.02
C TYR A 43 -18.61 59.66 -6.52
N GLY A 44 -17.74 60.19 -7.40
CA GLY A 44 -16.57 59.47 -7.90
C GLY A 44 -15.58 59.09 -6.79
N VAL A 45 -15.27 60.03 -5.89
CA VAL A 45 -14.39 59.80 -4.73
C VAL A 45 -14.99 58.77 -3.78
N GLU A 46 -16.29 58.86 -3.48
CA GLU A 46 -16.96 57.90 -2.60
C GLU A 46 -17.03 56.50 -3.20
N ARG A 47 -17.28 56.40 -4.51
CA ARG A 47 -17.24 55.12 -5.24
C ARG A 47 -15.83 54.53 -5.24
N TRP A 48 -14.82 55.36 -5.51
CA TRP A 48 -13.42 54.93 -5.49
C TRP A 48 -13.01 54.45 -4.10
N ARG A 49 -13.37 55.18 -3.04
CA ARG A 49 -13.10 54.79 -1.66
C ARG A 49 -13.72 53.44 -1.30
N ARG A 50 -14.99 53.22 -1.67
CA ARG A 50 -15.67 51.92 -1.45
C ARG A 50 -14.96 50.78 -2.16
N SER A 51 -14.58 50.97 -3.42
CA SER A 51 -13.83 49.96 -4.18
C SER A 51 -12.45 49.70 -3.59
N SER A 52 -11.76 50.72 -3.07
CA SER A 52 -10.47 50.55 -2.38
C SER A 52 -10.63 49.71 -1.11
N LEU A 53 -11.67 49.97 -0.32
CA LEU A 53 -11.96 49.20 0.90
C LEU A 53 -12.35 47.75 0.58
N GLU A 54 -13.10 47.52 -0.49
CA GLU A 54 -13.48 46.18 -0.95
C GLU A 54 -12.24 45.40 -1.39
N LEU A 55 -11.36 46.01 -2.20
CA LEU A 55 -10.09 45.38 -2.61
C LEU A 55 -9.14 45.13 -1.43
N GLU A 56 -9.10 46.04 -0.45
CA GLU A 56 -8.33 45.84 0.78
C GLU A 56 -8.86 44.66 1.60
N ALA A 57 -10.19 44.50 1.68
CA ALA A 57 -10.83 43.37 2.35
C ALA A 57 -10.55 42.04 1.63
N GLU A 58 -10.70 41.99 0.30
CA GLU A 58 -10.39 40.80 -0.51
C GLU A 58 -8.90 40.42 -0.40
N ASN A 59 -7.99 41.39 -0.44
CA ASN A 59 -6.56 41.13 -0.26
C ASN A 59 -6.24 40.59 1.14
N ALA A 60 -6.93 41.08 2.17
CA ALA A 60 -6.76 40.58 3.53
C ALA A 60 -7.28 39.14 3.66
N GLU A 61 -8.40 38.80 3.01
CA GLU A 61 -8.95 37.44 2.98
C GLU A 61 -8.02 36.47 2.25
N LEU A 62 -7.54 36.83 1.05
CA LEU A 62 -6.59 36.03 0.28
C LEU A 62 -5.28 35.82 1.03
N ALA A 63 -4.77 36.85 1.73
CA ALA A 63 -3.58 36.72 2.56
C ALA A 63 -3.78 35.73 3.72
N ALA A 64 -4.96 35.74 4.35
CA ALA A 64 -5.32 34.78 5.39
C ALA A 64 -5.44 33.35 4.83
N GLU A 65 -6.00 33.18 3.64
CA GLU A 65 -6.10 31.87 2.98
C GLU A 65 -4.72 31.31 2.59
N ILE A 66 -3.84 32.13 2.01
CA ILE A 66 -2.45 31.73 1.70
C ILE A 66 -1.73 31.29 2.98
N HIS A 67 -1.90 32.01 4.08
CA HIS A 67 -1.31 31.64 5.36
C HIS A 67 -1.84 30.29 5.88
N ARG A 68 -3.16 30.06 5.78
CA ARG A 68 -3.78 28.78 6.14
C ARG A 68 -3.23 27.63 5.30
N LEU A 69 -3.18 27.79 3.98
CA LEU A 69 -2.67 26.76 3.06
C LEU A 69 -1.20 26.45 3.31
N ASN A 70 -0.36 27.46 3.57
CA ASN A 70 1.04 27.24 3.92
C ASN A 70 1.19 26.43 5.21
N THR A 71 0.37 26.73 6.22
CA THR A 71 0.36 25.99 7.49
C THR A 71 -0.05 24.52 7.27
N ASP A 72 -1.04 24.27 6.43
CA ASP A 72 -1.50 22.91 6.15
C ASP A 72 -0.50 22.13 5.28
N MET A 73 0.17 22.81 4.33
CA MET A 73 1.29 22.22 3.59
C MET A 73 2.44 21.80 4.52
N GLU A 74 2.78 22.62 5.51
CA GLU A 74 3.81 22.28 6.51
C GLU A 74 3.42 21.05 7.33
N LYS A 75 2.17 20.98 7.82
CA LYS A 75 1.65 19.79 8.53
C LYS A 75 1.68 18.53 7.66
N LEU A 76 1.33 18.65 6.38
CA LEU A 76 1.35 17.52 5.45
C LEU A 76 2.78 17.05 5.17
N ASN A 77 3.74 17.98 5.01
CA ASN A 77 5.14 17.64 4.84
C ASN A 77 5.68 16.86 6.05
N LEU A 78 5.39 17.33 7.27
CA LEU A 78 5.76 16.61 8.49
C LEU A 78 5.14 15.20 8.55
N ARG A 79 3.89 15.04 8.10
CA ARG A 79 3.25 13.72 8.04
C ARG A 79 3.90 12.81 7.00
N VAL A 80 4.28 13.34 5.84
CA VAL A 80 4.98 12.58 4.79
C VAL A 80 6.34 12.11 5.30
N GLU A 81 7.11 12.98 5.95
CA GLU A 81 8.40 12.62 6.56
C GLU A 81 8.24 11.55 7.63
N GLY A 82 7.23 11.68 8.51
CA GLY A 82 6.92 10.67 9.53
C GLY A 82 6.57 9.31 8.94
N LEU A 83 5.72 9.28 7.91
CA LEU A 83 5.36 8.03 7.21
C LEU A 83 6.54 7.42 6.45
N GLN A 84 7.44 8.24 5.90
CA GLN A 84 8.66 7.76 5.26
C GLN A 84 9.59 7.07 6.26
N ALA A 85 9.76 7.66 7.45
CA ALA A 85 10.54 7.06 8.54
C ALA A 85 9.92 5.77 9.07
N GLU A 86 8.59 5.72 9.20
CA GLU A 86 7.89 4.49 9.59
C GLU A 86 8.03 3.39 8.52
N SER A 87 7.93 3.77 7.25
CA SER A 87 8.10 2.82 6.13
C SER A 87 9.51 2.24 6.05
N SER A 88 10.55 3.03 6.32
CA SER A 88 11.93 2.53 6.35
C SER A 88 12.17 1.59 7.53
N GLU A 89 11.64 1.92 8.70
CA GLU A 89 11.73 1.08 9.91
C GLU A 89 11.02 -0.26 9.71
N LEU A 90 9.78 -0.27 9.20
CA LEU A 90 9.04 -1.50 8.93
C LEU A 90 9.75 -2.39 7.89
N ARG A 91 10.37 -1.79 6.87
CA ARG A 91 11.16 -2.54 5.89
C ARG A 91 12.39 -3.19 6.53
N PHE A 92 13.05 -2.49 7.45
CA PHE A 92 14.18 -3.04 8.19
C PHE A 92 13.75 -4.22 9.08
N GLN A 93 12.66 -4.07 9.84
CA GLN A 93 12.11 -5.14 10.66
C GLN A 93 11.69 -6.35 9.82
N LEU A 94 11.07 -6.13 8.66
CA LEU A 94 10.71 -7.20 7.74
C LEU A 94 11.96 -7.94 7.24
N ALA A 95 13.01 -7.22 6.85
CA ALA A 95 14.27 -7.82 6.40
C ALA A 95 14.95 -8.64 7.51
N GLN A 96 14.89 -8.18 8.76
CA GLN A 96 15.41 -8.92 9.90
C GLN A 96 14.59 -10.18 10.18
N ALA A 97 13.27 -10.07 10.19
CA ALA A 97 12.38 -11.20 10.41
C ALA A 97 12.50 -12.26 9.31
N THR A 98 12.65 -11.87 8.05
CA THR A 98 12.88 -12.81 6.94
C THR A 98 14.24 -13.48 7.06
N ALA A 99 15.30 -12.74 7.42
CA ALA A 99 16.62 -13.32 7.65
C ALA A 99 16.61 -14.33 8.81
N GLU A 100 15.91 -14.03 9.91
CA GLU A 100 15.73 -14.96 11.02
C GLU A 100 14.92 -16.19 10.61
N LEU A 101 13.86 -16.03 9.81
CA LEU A 101 13.07 -17.16 9.33
C LEU A 101 13.89 -18.07 8.40
N GLU A 102 14.69 -17.51 7.51
CA GLU A 102 15.55 -18.28 6.60
C GLU A 102 16.61 -19.09 7.35
N LYS A 103 17.10 -18.64 8.52
CA LYS A 103 17.98 -19.45 9.37
C LYS A 103 17.32 -20.75 9.88
N HIS A 104 16.01 -20.74 10.05
CA HIS A 104 15.25 -21.88 10.55
C HIS A 104 14.56 -22.67 9.43
N ARG A 105 14.70 -22.22 8.18
CA ARG A 105 14.07 -22.86 7.03
C ARG A 105 14.87 -24.07 6.60
N LEU A 106 14.29 -25.25 6.80
CA LEU A 106 14.84 -26.49 6.28
C LEU A 106 14.86 -26.46 4.74
N LYS A 107 16.00 -26.80 4.14
CA LYS A 107 16.21 -26.81 2.68
C LYS A 107 15.69 -28.10 2.06
N ARG A 108 15.32 -28.00 0.77
CA ARG A 108 15.05 -29.15 -0.09
C ARG A 108 16.39 -29.72 -0.57
N PRO A 109 16.69 -31.01 -0.35
CA PRO A 109 17.93 -31.61 -0.83
C PRO A 109 17.92 -31.76 -2.36
N THR A 110 19.09 -31.73 -3.00
CA THR A 110 19.27 -32.39 -4.30
C THR A 110 19.19 -33.91 -4.12
N ILE A 111 18.98 -34.67 -5.21
CA ILE A 111 18.99 -36.15 -5.11
C ILE A 111 20.32 -36.70 -4.56
N ASN A 112 21.45 -36.06 -4.90
CA ASN A 112 22.77 -36.50 -4.44
C ASN A 112 23.00 -36.15 -2.96
N GLU A 113 22.55 -34.97 -2.52
CA GLU A 113 22.57 -34.62 -1.08
C GLU A 113 21.68 -35.56 -0.27
N LEU A 114 20.49 -35.92 -0.78
CA LEU A 114 19.60 -36.84 -0.11
C LEU A 114 20.25 -38.23 0.04
N ARG A 115 20.86 -38.76 -1.02
CA ARG A 115 21.60 -40.03 -0.96
C ARG A 115 22.75 -39.97 0.04
N ALA A 116 23.57 -38.93 -0.03
CA ALA A 116 24.68 -38.75 0.91
C ALA A 116 24.19 -38.62 2.37
N PHE A 117 23.03 -37.98 2.59
CA PHE A 117 22.41 -37.94 3.91
C PHE A 117 22.01 -39.34 4.38
N LEU A 118 21.31 -40.12 3.55
CA LEU A 118 20.91 -41.49 3.90
C LEU A 118 22.11 -42.39 4.19
N GLU A 119 23.21 -42.26 3.44
CA GLU A 119 24.45 -43.01 3.70
C GLU A 119 25.10 -42.69 5.07
N MET A 120 24.86 -41.49 5.61
CA MET A 120 25.38 -41.07 6.93
C MET A 120 24.39 -41.28 8.07
N ASP A 121 23.13 -41.56 7.75
CA ASP A 121 22.07 -41.74 8.73
C ASP A 121 21.96 -43.24 9.07
N TYR A 122 21.97 -43.56 10.35
CA TYR A 122 21.98 -44.95 10.82
C TYR A 122 20.58 -45.46 11.21
N THR A 123 19.51 -44.78 10.80
CA THR A 123 18.14 -45.18 11.16
C THR A 123 17.81 -46.59 10.66
N ASN A 124 18.31 -46.94 9.47
CA ASN A 124 18.19 -48.27 8.87
C ASN A 124 18.88 -49.40 9.68
N GLU A 125 19.85 -49.08 10.54
CA GLU A 125 20.59 -50.06 11.35
C GLU A 125 19.81 -50.53 12.58
N HIS A 126 18.73 -49.83 12.94
CA HIS A 126 17.84 -50.29 14.01
C HIS A 126 17.18 -51.62 13.63
N ARG A 127 17.04 -52.52 14.60
CA ARG A 127 16.31 -53.77 14.43
C ARG A 127 14.81 -53.53 14.52
N TYR A 128 14.07 -54.04 13.55
CA TYR A 128 12.61 -53.98 13.59
C TYR A 128 12.08 -54.84 14.75
N ASP A 129 11.25 -54.21 15.59
CA ASP A 129 10.62 -54.83 16.74
C ASP A 129 9.16 -54.42 16.80
N VAL A 130 8.25 -55.39 16.72
CA VAL A 130 6.80 -55.16 16.72
C VAL A 130 6.28 -54.55 18.02
N GLU A 131 7.00 -54.71 19.13
CA GLU A 131 6.60 -54.18 20.44
C GLU A 131 7.20 -52.80 20.71
N SER A 132 8.38 -52.50 20.17
CA SER A 132 9.12 -51.28 20.55
C SER A 132 9.63 -50.39 19.41
N TYR A 133 9.83 -50.92 18.20
CA TYR A 133 10.47 -50.18 17.11
C TYR A 133 9.96 -50.62 15.72
N ILE A 134 8.75 -50.15 15.40
CA ILE A 134 8.07 -50.35 14.11
C ILE A 134 8.32 -49.21 13.11
N CYS A 135 7.77 -49.32 11.89
CA CYS A 135 7.94 -48.37 10.78
C CYS A 135 7.73 -46.89 11.14
N VAL A 136 6.77 -46.58 12.03
CA VAL A 136 6.53 -45.22 12.52
C VAL A 136 7.76 -44.63 13.22
N HIS A 137 8.53 -45.43 13.94
CA HIS A 137 9.74 -44.98 14.63
C HIS A 137 10.86 -44.65 13.64
N TYR A 138 11.10 -45.52 12.65
CA TYR A 138 12.06 -45.24 11.57
C TYR A 138 11.71 -43.94 10.84
N ALA A 139 10.45 -43.77 10.43
CA ALA A 139 10.05 -42.58 9.69
C ALA A 139 10.12 -41.29 10.52
N ARG A 140 9.89 -41.39 11.84
CA ARG A 140 10.05 -40.28 12.78
C ARG A 140 11.53 -39.91 12.94
N ASP A 141 12.39 -40.90 13.18
CA ASP A 141 13.80 -40.68 13.50
C ASP A 141 14.55 -40.16 12.26
N LEU A 142 14.30 -40.71 11.07
CA LEU A 142 14.87 -40.21 9.82
C LEU A 142 14.50 -38.74 9.58
N LYS A 143 13.23 -38.37 9.78
CA LYS A 143 12.77 -36.96 9.65
C LYS A 143 13.49 -36.05 10.66
N ALA A 144 13.62 -36.49 11.91
CA ALA A 144 14.29 -35.71 12.95
C ALA A 144 15.78 -35.50 12.63
N ASN A 145 16.48 -36.55 12.19
CA ASN A 145 17.89 -36.49 11.80
C ASN A 145 18.09 -35.60 10.57
N ALA A 146 17.19 -35.72 9.58
CA ALA A 146 17.20 -34.85 8.40
C ALA A 146 17.05 -33.37 8.78
N ALA A 147 16.12 -33.06 9.69
CA ALA A 147 15.93 -31.69 10.19
C ALA A 147 17.19 -31.16 10.92
N GLN A 148 17.88 -31.99 11.70
CA GLN A 148 19.17 -31.64 12.32
C GLN A 148 20.27 -31.37 11.28
N ARG A 149 20.18 -31.99 10.10
CA ARG A 149 21.06 -31.73 8.94
C ARG A 149 20.55 -30.59 8.05
N GLY A 150 19.46 -29.93 8.43
CA GLY A 150 18.87 -28.81 7.70
C GLY A 150 18.01 -29.22 6.50
N TYR A 151 17.61 -30.49 6.37
CA TYR A 151 16.78 -30.98 5.27
C TYR A 151 15.30 -31.09 5.64
N ASN A 152 14.43 -30.73 4.70
CA ASN A 152 12.98 -30.77 4.88
C ASN A 152 12.40 -32.08 4.31
N LEU A 153 12.16 -33.04 5.20
CA LEU A 153 11.47 -34.29 4.88
C LEU A 153 10.08 -34.29 5.53
N CYS A 154 9.09 -34.85 4.85
CA CYS A 154 7.79 -35.15 5.44
C CYS A 154 7.74 -36.57 6.01
N PHE A 155 6.83 -36.77 6.95
CA PHE A 155 6.42 -38.07 7.44
C PHE A 155 5.17 -38.49 6.68
N ILE A 156 5.12 -39.71 6.16
CA ILE A 156 3.99 -40.23 5.39
C ILE A 156 3.44 -41.45 6.10
N THR A 157 2.13 -41.48 6.33
CA THR A 157 1.39 -42.69 6.70
C THR A 157 0.48 -43.09 5.55
N VAL A 158 0.41 -44.38 5.26
CA VAL A 158 -0.38 -44.94 4.16
C VAL A 158 -1.09 -46.20 4.60
N ASN A 159 -2.36 -46.31 4.24
CA ASN A 159 -3.17 -47.53 4.35
C ASN A 159 -3.43 -48.07 2.95
N TYR A 160 -3.23 -49.36 2.75
CA TYR A 160 -3.31 -50.02 1.44
C TYR A 160 -3.79 -51.46 1.58
N LYS A 161 -4.27 -52.05 0.47
CA LYS A 161 -4.61 -53.47 0.38
C LYS A 161 -3.55 -54.23 -0.38
N VAL A 162 -3.27 -55.46 0.04
CA VAL A 162 -2.31 -56.36 -0.61
C VAL A 162 -2.97 -57.67 -1.03
N GLY A 163 -2.61 -58.15 -2.22
CA GLY A 163 -3.00 -59.46 -2.73
C GLY A 163 -4.45 -59.53 -3.24
N LEU A 164 -4.81 -60.71 -3.77
CA LEU A 164 -6.12 -60.92 -4.43
C LEU A 164 -7.32 -60.84 -3.47
N PHE A 165 -7.09 -61.07 -2.18
CA PHE A 165 -8.12 -61.04 -1.14
C PHE A 165 -8.20 -59.69 -0.43
N GLY A 166 -7.34 -58.73 -0.76
CA GLY A 166 -7.41 -57.35 -0.29
C GLY A 166 -7.12 -57.16 1.19
N GLU A 167 -6.08 -57.81 1.73
CA GLU A 167 -5.67 -57.66 3.13
C GLU A 167 -5.23 -56.20 3.40
N GLU A 168 -5.87 -55.55 4.37
CA GLU A 168 -5.52 -54.17 4.74
C GLU A 168 -4.24 -54.12 5.56
N ARG A 169 -3.34 -53.21 5.16
CA ARG A 169 -2.05 -52.94 5.80
C ARG A 169 -1.87 -51.45 5.98
N GLY A 170 -1.02 -51.10 6.95
CA GLY A 170 -0.58 -49.74 7.20
C GLY A 170 0.93 -49.67 7.20
N HIS A 171 1.48 -48.60 6.64
CA HIS A 171 2.93 -48.35 6.66
C HIS A 171 3.23 -46.88 6.92
N ALA A 172 4.44 -46.63 7.40
CA ALA A 172 4.98 -45.29 7.59
C ALA A 172 6.34 -45.18 6.92
N LEU A 173 6.51 -44.12 6.14
CA LEU A 173 7.73 -43.83 5.39
C LEU A 173 7.96 -42.31 5.33
N ASN A 174 8.97 -41.85 4.61
CA ASN A 174 9.23 -40.43 4.43
C ASN A 174 9.06 -40.00 2.99
N GLY A 175 8.99 -38.69 2.78
CA GLY A 175 9.11 -38.10 1.46
C GLY A 175 9.86 -36.79 1.50
N ALA A 176 10.37 -36.36 0.35
CA ALA A 176 11.08 -35.10 0.22
C ALA A 176 10.73 -34.45 -1.11
N TYR A 177 10.50 -33.14 -1.07
CA TYR A 177 10.66 -32.35 -2.29
C TYR A 177 12.15 -32.14 -2.53
N LEU A 178 12.60 -32.45 -3.73
CA LEU A 178 13.96 -32.16 -4.17
C LEU A 178 14.10 -30.69 -4.57
N SER A 179 15.36 -30.24 -4.69
CA SER A 179 15.69 -28.86 -5.10
C SER A 179 15.16 -28.51 -6.50
N ASP A 180 14.96 -29.50 -7.37
CA ASP A 180 14.36 -29.33 -8.71
C ASP A 180 12.82 -29.32 -8.71
N GLY A 181 12.20 -29.50 -7.54
CA GLY A 181 10.76 -29.52 -7.36
C GLY A 181 10.09 -30.88 -7.53
N SER A 182 10.82 -31.91 -7.95
CA SER A 182 10.31 -33.29 -7.95
C SER A 182 10.08 -33.79 -6.52
N PHE A 183 9.20 -34.78 -6.35
CA PHE A 183 8.91 -35.40 -5.06
C PHE A 183 9.35 -36.86 -5.09
N VAL A 184 10.01 -37.30 -4.01
CA VAL A 184 10.45 -38.69 -3.85
C VAL A 184 9.97 -39.27 -2.53
N TYR A 185 9.81 -40.57 -2.51
CA TYR A 185 9.43 -41.38 -1.35
C TYR A 185 10.66 -42.13 -0.84
N ILE A 186 10.81 -42.24 0.47
CA ILE A 186 11.99 -42.81 1.11
C ILE A 186 11.52 -43.90 2.07
N GLU A 187 11.98 -45.13 1.85
CA GLU A 187 11.78 -46.25 2.76
C GLU A 187 12.90 -46.24 3.82
N PRO A 188 12.63 -45.75 5.05
CA PRO A 188 13.67 -45.49 6.04
C PRO A 188 14.31 -46.76 6.61
N GLN A 189 13.67 -47.93 6.45
CA GLN A 189 14.25 -49.20 6.93
C GLN A 189 15.32 -49.77 5.99
N ARG A 190 15.40 -49.28 4.74
CA ARG A 190 16.27 -49.84 3.69
C ARG A 190 17.06 -48.77 2.92
N ASP A 191 16.94 -47.51 3.30
CA ASP A 191 17.48 -46.33 2.59
C ASP A 191 17.17 -46.29 1.09
N LYS A 192 16.00 -46.80 0.70
CA LYS A 192 15.58 -46.80 -0.70
C LYS A 192 14.78 -45.55 -1.03
N ILE A 193 15.09 -44.96 -2.17
CA ILE A 193 14.39 -43.81 -2.74
C ILE A 193 13.55 -44.29 -3.92
N HIS A 194 12.28 -43.90 -3.96
CA HIS A 194 11.32 -44.24 -5.00
C HIS A 194 10.69 -42.97 -5.59
N GLU A 195 10.40 -43.00 -6.89
CA GLU A 195 9.74 -41.88 -7.59
C GLU A 195 8.23 -41.83 -7.29
N THR A 196 7.61 -42.98 -6.99
CA THR A 196 6.18 -43.06 -6.68
C THR A 196 5.93 -43.84 -5.39
N LEU A 197 4.82 -43.51 -4.71
CA LEU A 197 4.38 -44.22 -3.51
C LEU A 197 4.07 -45.69 -3.82
N MET A 198 3.52 -45.95 -5.00
CA MET A 198 3.18 -47.32 -5.44
C MET A 198 4.44 -48.17 -5.59
N ASP A 199 5.53 -47.62 -6.13
CA ASP A 199 6.79 -48.36 -6.28
C ASP A 199 7.45 -48.63 -4.92
N ALA A 200 7.37 -47.68 -3.98
CA ALA A 200 7.82 -47.90 -2.61
C ALA A 200 7.06 -49.06 -1.95
N LEU A 201 5.73 -49.08 -2.07
CA LEU A 201 4.90 -50.14 -1.48
C LEU A 201 5.14 -51.50 -2.16
N ARG A 202 5.34 -51.54 -3.48
CA ARG A 202 5.65 -52.78 -4.21
C ARG A 202 6.99 -53.36 -3.79
N ASP A 203 8.01 -52.53 -3.61
CA ASP A 203 9.32 -52.98 -3.09
C ASP A 203 9.22 -53.47 -1.64
N LEU A 204 8.38 -52.83 -0.82
CA LEU A 204 8.14 -53.23 0.56
C LEU A 204 7.51 -54.63 0.65
N GLU A 205 6.42 -54.84 -0.10
CA GLU A 205 5.58 -56.05 -0.01
C GLU A 205 6.02 -57.21 -0.91
N ASP A 206 6.91 -56.94 -1.88
CA ASP A 206 7.25 -57.90 -2.95
C ASP A 206 5.99 -58.44 -3.67
N ASN A 207 4.99 -57.56 -3.85
CA ASN A 207 3.69 -57.92 -4.43
C ASN A 207 3.22 -56.83 -5.42
N PRO A 208 2.90 -57.19 -6.68
CA PRO A 208 2.42 -56.21 -7.65
C PRO A 208 0.98 -55.75 -7.41
N ASN A 209 0.18 -56.54 -6.69
CA ASN A 209 -1.24 -56.30 -6.44
C ASN A 209 -1.43 -55.47 -5.16
N ILE A 210 -1.23 -54.17 -5.28
CA ILE A 210 -1.40 -53.18 -4.21
C ILE A 210 -2.43 -52.14 -4.62
N GLU A 211 -3.35 -51.83 -3.71
CA GLU A 211 -4.33 -50.75 -3.86
C GLU A 211 -4.17 -49.77 -2.70
N ILE A 212 -3.79 -48.52 -2.99
CA ILE A 212 -3.71 -47.48 -1.95
C ILE A 212 -5.12 -47.02 -1.61
N ILE A 213 -5.48 -47.11 -0.33
CA ILE A 213 -6.78 -46.65 0.17
C ILE A 213 -6.67 -45.16 0.51
N HIS A 214 -5.73 -44.82 1.41
CA HIS A 214 -5.54 -43.47 1.93
C HIS A 214 -4.06 -43.23 2.26
N PHE A 215 -3.57 -42.01 2.09
CA PHE A 215 -2.28 -41.60 2.65
C PHE A 215 -2.32 -40.14 3.09
N VAL A 216 -1.45 -39.79 4.03
CA VAL A 216 -1.27 -38.43 4.54
C VAL A 216 0.22 -38.13 4.63
N ALA A 217 0.63 -36.95 4.15
CA ALA A 217 1.96 -36.41 4.33
C ALA A 217 1.96 -35.27 5.36
N ILE A 218 2.83 -35.35 6.35
CA ILE A 218 2.95 -34.42 7.48
C ILE A 218 4.33 -33.75 7.42
N TRP A 219 4.34 -32.45 7.13
CA TRP A 219 5.54 -31.61 7.05
C TRP A 219 6.00 -31.12 8.41
#